data_AF-A0A0B2BRU8-F1
#
_entry.id   AF-A0A0B2BRU8-F1
#
_cell.length_a   1.000
_cell.length_b   1.000
_cell.length_c   1.000
_cell.angle_alpha   90.00
_cell.angle_beta   90.00
_cell.angle_gamma   90.00
#
_symmetry.space_group_name_H-M   'P 1'
#
loop_
_entity.id
_entity.type
_entity.pdbx_description
1 polymer ?
#
loop_
_entity_poly.entity_id
_entity_poly.type
_entity_poly.pdbx_seq_one_letter_code
_entity_poly.pdbx_strand_id
1 'polypeptide(L)'
;MSVFELAVANAITHEDMRSAPQTAARLAHWFLQPVADSQVMESIARMHAQGWLTSAGQRFSDWHLTPEGIDTITTLTGGSIRMIDRGQGLIKASILMGLVNTSKEPS
;
A
#
# COMPACT_ATOMS: atom_id res chain seq x y z
N MET A 1 4.16 -9.68 4.10
CA MET A 1 3.91 -8.80 2.94
C MET A 1 4.47 -7.42 3.23
N SER A 2 5.26 -6.87 2.32
CA SER A 2 5.82 -5.51 2.38
C SER A 2 4.83 -4.46 1.88
N VAL A 3 5.12 -3.17 2.14
CA VAL A 3 4.32 -2.05 1.60
C VAL A 3 4.34 -2.04 0.06
N PHE A 4 5.46 -2.43 -0.54
CA PHE A 4 5.55 -2.55 -2.00
C PHE A 4 4.69 -3.69 -2.54
N GLU A 5 4.70 -4.87 -1.90
CA GLU A 5 3.83 -5.99 -2.25
C GLU A 5 2.35 -5.64 -2.07
N LEU A 6 2.00 -4.91 -1.00
CA LEU A 6 0.64 -4.39 -0.81
C LEU A 6 0.22 -3.45 -1.94
N ALA A 7 1.11 -2.54 -2.36
CA ALA A 7 0.85 -1.63 -3.45
C ALA A 7 0.71 -2.36 -4.80
N VAL A 8 1.57 -3.36 -5.07
CA VAL A 8 1.45 -4.23 -6.25
C VAL A 8 0.14 -5.00 -6.22
N ALA A 9 -0.25 -5.56 -5.07
CA ALA A 9 -1.49 -6.30 -4.93
C ALA A 9 -2.74 -5.43 -5.15
N ASN A 10 -2.75 -4.20 -4.65
CA ASN A 10 -3.81 -3.23 -4.92
C ASN A 10 -3.85 -2.81 -6.40
N ALA A 11 -2.68 -2.67 -7.02
CA ALA A 11 -2.55 -2.33 -8.42
C ALA A 11 -3.13 -3.41 -9.33
N ILE A 12 -2.77 -4.69 -9.14
CA ILE A 12 -3.25 -5.80 -9.99
C ILE A 12 -4.75 -6.06 -9.86
N THR A 13 -5.37 -5.66 -8.74
CA THR A 13 -6.84 -5.74 -8.57
C THR A 13 -7.59 -4.60 -9.25
N HIS A 14 -6.91 -3.58 -9.76
CA HIS A 14 -7.52 -2.44 -10.44
C HIS A 14 -7.65 -2.71 -11.95
N GLU A 15 -8.84 -2.51 -12.52
CA GLU A 15 -9.16 -2.88 -13.91
C GLU A 15 -8.28 -2.23 -14.98
N ASP A 16 -7.67 -1.09 -14.63
CA ASP A 16 -6.81 -0.27 -15.51
C ASP A 16 -5.36 -0.75 -15.57
N MET A 17 -4.94 -1.68 -14.71
CA MET A 17 -3.54 -2.09 -14.58
C MET A 17 -3.34 -3.50 -15.12
N ARG A 18 -3.37 -3.62 -16.45
CA ARG A 18 -3.34 -4.91 -17.15
C ARG A 18 -1.94 -5.35 -17.58
N SER A 19 -0.90 -4.60 -17.22
CA SER A 19 0.48 -4.87 -17.62
C SER A 19 1.51 -4.36 -16.61
N ALA A 20 2.66 -5.02 -16.55
CA ALA A 20 3.77 -4.63 -15.67
C ALA A 20 4.23 -3.17 -15.87
N PRO A 21 4.37 -2.63 -17.10
CA PRO A 21 4.76 -1.23 -17.29
C PRO A 21 3.74 -0.23 -16.73
N GLN A 22 2.44 -0.50 -16.87
CA GLN A 22 1.39 0.36 -16.31
C GLN A 22 1.42 0.35 -14.79
N THR A 23 1.57 -0.85 -14.20
CA THR A 23 1.73 -1.00 -12.75
C THR A 23 2.97 -0.29 -12.26
N ALA A 24 4.12 -0.44 -12.92
CA ALA A 24 5.37 0.21 -12.56
C ALA A 24 5.24 1.75 -12.60
N ALA A 25 4.64 2.32 -13.65
CA ALA A 25 4.40 3.75 -13.76
C ALA A 25 3.50 4.29 -12.63
N ARG A 26 2.45 3.53 -12.26
CA ARG A 26 1.57 3.91 -11.15
C ARG A 26 2.28 3.84 -9.80
N LEU A 27 3.04 2.77 -9.56
CA LEU A 27 3.80 2.61 -8.32
C LEU A 27 4.87 3.71 -8.22
N ALA A 28 5.52 4.09 -9.31
CA ALA A 28 6.47 5.18 -9.31
C ALA A 28 5.84 6.51 -8.86
N HIS A 29 4.59 6.76 -9.26
CA HIS A 29 3.82 7.91 -8.79
C HIS A 29 3.49 7.84 -7.30
N TRP A 30 3.12 6.67 -6.77
CA TRP A 30 2.80 6.49 -5.35
C TRP A 30 4.02 6.57 -4.43
N PHE A 31 5.15 5.99 -4.85
CA PHE A 31 6.37 5.93 -4.06
C PHE A 31 7.31 7.12 -4.30
N LEU A 32 6.99 8.01 -5.24
CA LEU A 32 7.81 9.18 -5.61
C LEU A 32 9.25 8.80 -6.02
N GLN A 33 9.43 7.59 -6.57
CA GLN A 33 10.72 7.08 -7.03
C GLN A 33 10.52 6.19 -8.27
N PRO A 34 11.54 6.03 -9.13
CA PRO A 34 11.46 5.10 -10.25
C PRO A 34 11.20 3.67 -9.78
N VAL A 35 10.29 2.96 -10.47
CA VAL A 35 10.01 1.55 -10.25
C VAL A 35 10.21 0.83 -11.58
N ALA A 36 11.05 -0.20 -11.58
CA ALA A 36 11.30 -1.02 -12.76
C ALA A 36 10.28 -2.17 -12.87
N ASP A 37 9.95 -2.55 -14.10
CA ASP A 37 9.05 -3.68 -14.39
C ASP A 37 9.52 -4.98 -13.72
N SER A 38 10.83 -5.21 -13.67
CA SER A 38 11.41 -6.38 -13.00
C SER A 38 11.07 -6.42 -11.50
N GLN A 39 11.04 -5.28 -10.82
CA GLN A 39 10.68 -5.21 -9.40
C GLN A 39 9.21 -5.59 -9.18
N VAL A 40 8.33 -5.21 -10.12
CA VAL A 40 6.91 -5.61 -10.10
C VAL A 40 6.80 -7.12 -10.29
N MET A 41 7.47 -7.68 -11.30
CA MET A 41 7.42 -9.11 -11.59
C MET A 41 8.02 -9.97 -10.47
N GLU A 42 9.14 -9.53 -9.87
CA GLU A 42 9.72 -10.18 -8.70
C GLU A 42 8.77 -10.17 -7.50
N SER A 43 8.06 -9.06 -7.28
CA SER A 43 7.05 -8.94 -6.24
C SER A 43 5.90 -9.93 -6.46
N ILE A 44 5.39 -10.02 -7.69
CA ILE A 44 4.37 -11.02 -8.07
C ILE A 44 4.87 -12.44 -7.84
N ALA A 45 6.10 -12.75 -8.25
CA ALA A 45 6.69 -14.07 -8.05
C ALA A 45 6.80 -14.44 -6.56
N ARG A 46 7.22 -13.50 -5.71
CA ARG A 46 7.26 -13.71 -4.24
C ARG A 46 5.87 -13.94 -3.66
N MET A 47 4.90 -13.09 -4.01
CA MET A 47 3.53 -13.22 -3.51
C MET A 47 2.86 -14.53 -3.98
N HIS A 48 3.15 -14.98 -5.20
CA HIS A 48 2.72 -16.30 -5.69
C HIS A 48 3.40 -17.44 -4.91
N ALA A 49 4.71 -17.37 -4.69
CA ALA A 49 5.44 -18.37 -3.89
C ALA A 49 4.94 -18.44 -2.43
N GLN A 50 4.38 -17.36 -1.90
CA GLN A 50 3.78 -17.27 -0.57
C GLN A 50 2.30 -17.62 -0.53
N GLY A 51 1.68 -17.99 -1.67
CA GLY A 51 0.28 -18.40 -1.73
C GLY A 51 -0.74 -17.26 -1.72
N TRP A 52 -0.30 -16.00 -1.79
CA TRP A 52 -1.19 -14.83 -1.78
C TRP A 52 -1.74 -14.50 -3.16
N LEU A 53 -1.05 -14.92 -4.22
CA LEU A 53 -1.51 -14.82 -5.60
C LEU A 53 -1.65 -16.19 -6.24
N THR A 54 -2.55 -16.26 -7.21
CA THR A 54 -2.68 -17.36 -8.16
C THR A 54 -2.88 -16.80 -9.56
N SER A 55 -2.54 -17.57 -10.59
CA SER A 55 -2.76 -17.18 -11.98
C SER A 55 -3.66 -18.19 -12.68
N ALA A 56 -4.64 -17.69 -13.44
CA ALA A 56 -5.45 -18.51 -14.34
C ALA A 56 -4.80 -18.70 -15.72
N GLY A 57 -3.62 -18.12 -15.96
CA GLY A 57 -2.96 -18.12 -17.26
C GLY A 57 -1.52 -17.61 -17.21
N GLN A 58 -1.05 -17.08 -18.34
CA GLN A 58 0.33 -16.59 -18.49
C GLN A 58 0.43 -15.07 -18.63
N ARG A 59 -0.69 -14.37 -18.75
CA ARG A 59 -0.71 -12.92 -18.90
C ARG A 59 -0.66 -12.24 -17.53
N PHE A 60 -0.15 -11.02 -17.50
CA PHE A 60 -0.15 -10.20 -16.30
C PHE A 60 -1.57 -9.98 -15.74
N SER A 61 -2.56 -9.88 -16.63
CA SER A 61 -3.97 -9.73 -16.27
C SER A 61 -4.60 -10.98 -15.63
N ASP A 62 -3.92 -12.12 -15.68
CA ASP A 62 -4.48 -13.40 -15.21
C ASP A 62 -4.17 -13.63 -13.71
N TRP A 63 -3.41 -12.73 -13.08
CA TRP A 63 -3.08 -12.76 -11.67
C TRP A 63 -4.25 -12.28 -10.81
N HIS A 64 -4.61 -13.10 -9.83
CA HIS A 64 -5.68 -12.82 -8.88
C HIS A 64 -5.25 -13.14 -7.45
N LEU A 65 -5.84 -12.45 -6.49
CA LEU A 65 -5.64 -12.74 -5.08
C LEU A 65 -6.32 -14.04 -4.70
N THR A 66 -5.63 -14.85 -3.91
CA THR A 66 -6.25 -15.98 -3.21
C THR A 66 -7.05 -15.46 -2.00
N PRO A 67 -7.94 -16.27 -1.40
CA PRO A 67 -8.61 -15.89 -0.16
C PRO A 67 -7.63 -15.49 0.95
N GLU A 68 -6.49 -16.19 1.05
CA GLU A 68 -5.41 -15.85 1.99
C GLU A 68 -4.74 -14.51 1.65
N GLY A 69 -4.50 -14.24 0.36
CA GLY A 69 -4.00 -12.95 -0.09
C GLY A 69 -4.93 -11.79 0.25
N ILE A 70 -6.24 -11.96 0.06
CA ILE A 70 -7.27 -10.98 0.42
C ILE A 70 -7.25 -10.68 1.93
N ASP A 71 -7.23 -11.72 2.77
CA ASP A 71 -7.21 -11.57 4.23
C ASP A 71 -5.95 -10.81 4.69
N THR A 72 -4.80 -11.18 4.13
CA THR A 72 -3.52 -10.57 4.47
C THR A 72 -3.48 -9.08 4.07
N ILE A 73 -3.96 -8.73 2.87
CA ILE A 73 -4.07 -7.35 2.39
C ILE A 73 -5.03 -6.52 3.24
N THR A 74 -6.19 -7.09 3.56
CA THR A 74 -7.23 -6.40 4.33
C THR A 74 -6.74 -6.10 5.75
N THR A 75 -6.05 -7.08 6.36
CA THR A 75 -5.43 -6.92 7.69
C THR A 75 -4.39 -5.80 7.70
N LEU A 76 -3.50 -5.77 6.71
CA LEU A 76 -2.44 -4.75 6.61
C LEU A 76 -2.99 -3.36 6.29
N THR A 77 -3.98 -3.28 5.41
CA THR A 77 -4.67 -2.04 5.06
C THR A 77 -5.39 -1.48 6.29
N GLY A 78 -6.12 -2.32 7.02
CA GLY A 78 -6.77 -1.95 8.27
C GLY A 78 -5.77 -1.51 9.35
N GLY A 79 -4.61 -2.17 9.44
CA GLY A 79 -3.52 -1.76 10.32
C GLY A 79 -2.98 -0.37 9.98
N SER A 80 -2.75 -0.13 8.69
CA SER A 80 -2.23 1.13 8.15
C SER A 80 -3.20 2.30 8.41
N ILE A 81 -4.50 2.09 8.16
CA ILE A 81 -5.56 3.09 8.44
C ILE A 81 -5.58 3.45 9.92
N ARG A 82 -5.57 2.45 10.83
CA ARG A 82 -5.55 2.71 12.28
C ARG A 82 -4.30 3.45 12.74
N MET A 83 -3.16 3.23 12.10
CA MET A 83 -1.93 3.94 12.41
C MET A 83 -2.00 5.41 11.99
N ILE A 84 -2.53 5.69 10.79
CA ILE A 84 -2.74 7.05 10.30
C ILE A 84 -3.71 7.81 11.21
N ASP A 85 -4.83 7.18 11.58
CA ASP A 85 -5.85 7.78 12.46
C ASP A 85 -5.26 8.16 13.82
N ARG A 86 -4.48 7.26 14.44
CA ARG A 86 -3.77 7.57 15.69
C ARG A 86 -2.76 8.70 15.54
N GLY A 87 -2.00 8.72 14.44
CA GLY A 87 -1.06 9.81 14.14
C GLY A 87 -1.75 11.17 14.03
N GLN A 88 -2.88 11.24 13.34
CA GLN A 88 -3.67 12.46 13.23
C GLN A 88 -4.21 12.92 14.59
N GLY A 89 -4.67 11.99 15.43
CA GLY A 89 -5.10 12.29 16.80
C GLY A 89 -3.99 12.92 17.64
N LEU A 90 -2.78 12.38 17.57
CA LEU A 90 -1.61 12.91 18.28
C LEU A 90 -1.26 14.33 17.79
N ILE A 91 -1.23 14.56 16.48
CA ILE A 91 -0.96 15.89 15.91
C ILE A 91 -1.99 16.92 16.40
N LYS A 92 -3.28 16.58 16.36
CA LYS A 92 -4.35 17.46 16.86
C LYS A 92 -4.17 17.79 18.34
N ALA A 93 -3.87 16.79 19.17
CA ALA A 93 -3.62 16.99 20.59
C ALA A 93 -2.39 17.90 20.85
N SER A 94 -1.30 17.69 20.12
CA SER A 94 -0.10 18.52 20.21
C SER A 94 -0.36 19.98 19.82
N ILE A 95 -1.12 20.22 18.75
CA ILE A 95 -1.51 21.58 18.34
C ILE A 95 -2.34 22.26 19.44
N LEU A 96 -3.35 21.56 19.98
CA LEU A 96 -4.19 22.10 21.07
C LEU A 96 -3.36 22.45 22.31
N MET A 97 -2.42 21.58 22.71
CA MET A 97 -1.52 21.85 23.83
C MET A 97 -0.60 23.04 23.57
N GLY A 98 -0.08 23.17 22.35
CA GLY A 98 0.71 24.34 21.93
C GLY A 98 -0.08 25.64 22.08
N LEU A 99 -1.32 25.68 21.59
CA LEU A 99 -2.20 26.83 21.71
C LEU A 99 -2.49 27.18 23.17
N VAL A 100 -2.85 26.20 24.00
CA VAL A 100 -3.10 26.41 25.45
C VAL A 100 -1.86 26.96 26.16
N ASN A 101 -0.67 26.49 25.80
CA ASN A 101 0.58 26.97 26.40
C ASN A 101 0.91 28.40 25.93
N THR A 102 0.70 28.75 24.66
CA THR A 102 0.89 30.12 24.15
C THR A 102 -0.16 31.11 24.66
N SER A 103 -1.39 30.66 24.96
CA SER A 103 -2.42 31.51 25.56
C SER A 103 -2.23 31.77 27.05
N LYS A 104 -1.24 31.12 27.69
CA LYS A 104 -0.93 31.24 29.12
C LYS A 104 0.30 32.08 29.42
N GLU A 105 1.00 32.63 28.43
CA GLU A 105 2.04 33.64 28.66
C GLU A 105 1.38 34.98 29.03
N PRO A 106 1.50 35.45 30.29
CA PRO A 106 1.08 36.80 30.65
C PRO A 106 2.20 37.77 30.28
N SER A 107 1.87 38.74 29.43
CA SER A 107 2.59 40.01 29.28
C SER A 107 2.63 40.80 30.58
#